data_AF-A0A329PY57-F1
#
_entry.id   AF-A0A329PY57-F1
#
_cell.length_a   1.000
_cell.length_b   1.000
_cell.length_c   1.000
_cell.angle_alpha   90.00
_cell.angle_beta   90.00
_cell.angle_gamma   90.00
#
_symmetry.space_group_name_H-M   'P 1'
#
loop_
_entity.id
_entity.type
_entity.pdbx_description
1 polymer ?
#
loop_
_entity_poly.entity_id
_entity_poly.type
_entity_poly.pdbx_seq_one_letter_code
_entity_poly.pdbx_strand_id
1 'polypeptide(L)'
;MQLNFVQSYRLYSNLERPNQSGSVVTVSFTDGVSGVATFTLEKDVTQLSEDEQVKAVQDAIYKGLYSGKYQNELLEKAQQQVETTQKAVSDFEKSVDTIKSDAIKAVRDEINQLVDQATAALTKRVSTVETETSVLKKIINANNLSKDQKKEIEEKYPNWQPSIQYSAGSVINYNGKQYEILSDHTSQATWLPDQTPSLYKELKSDKLADGTEVIKDWVQPTGAHDVYNTGDKVAFEGKVYRSLIDSNTFSPSAYPGGWEEVK
;
A
#
# COMPACT_ATOMS: atom_id res chain seq x y z
N MET A 1 40.64 53.06 -39.33
CA MET A 1 39.54 53.74 -40.03
C MET A 1 38.24 53.23 -39.42
N GLN A 2 37.35 54.12 -38.97
CA GLN A 2 36.10 53.73 -38.33
C GLN A 2 34.98 53.99 -39.36
N LEU A 3 34.18 52.96 -39.66
CA LEU A 3 33.09 53.02 -40.62
C LEU A 3 31.80 53.39 -39.88
N ASN A 4 31.04 54.35 -40.40
CA ASN A 4 29.74 54.74 -39.86
C ASN A 4 28.65 54.40 -40.88
N PHE A 5 27.65 53.63 -40.44
CA PHE A 5 26.55 53.24 -41.31
C PHE A 5 25.47 54.31 -41.27
N VAL A 6 25.12 54.86 -42.43
CA VAL A 6 24.15 55.96 -42.54
C VAL A 6 22.79 55.44 -42.93
N GLN A 7 22.72 54.54 -43.93
CA GLN A 7 21.44 54.03 -44.41
C GLN A 7 21.60 52.71 -45.19
N SER A 8 20.75 51.74 -44.88
CA SER A 8 20.51 50.57 -45.73
C SER A 8 19.15 50.71 -46.41
N TYR A 9 19.03 50.17 -47.62
CA TYR A 9 17.75 50.08 -48.31
C TYR A 9 17.16 48.68 -48.14
N ARG A 10 15.83 48.61 -48.11
CA ARG A 10 15.09 47.34 -48.04
C ARG A 10 15.52 46.41 -49.18
N LEU A 11 15.75 45.15 -48.85
CA LEU A 11 16.20 44.14 -49.79
C LEU A 11 15.06 43.62 -50.65
N TYR A 12 15.35 43.42 -51.94
CA TYR A 12 14.44 42.79 -52.90
C TYR A 12 15.17 41.65 -53.59
N SER A 13 14.47 40.55 -53.83
CA SER A 13 14.99 39.50 -54.69
C SER A 13 15.13 40.04 -56.12
N ASN A 14 16.32 39.87 -56.71
CA ASN A 14 16.51 40.23 -58.11
C ASN A 14 15.86 39.16 -59.01
N LEU A 15 14.76 39.53 -59.69
CA LEU A 15 14.02 38.63 -60.58
C LEU A 15 14.86 38.07 -61.74
N GLU A 16 15.89 38.79 -62.20
CA GLU A 16 16.79 38.34 -63.28
C GLU A 16 17.94 37.46 -62.77
N ARG A 17 18.19 37.47 -61.46
CA ARG A 17 19.24 36.69 -60.80
C ARG A 17 18.70 36.13 -59.49
N PRO A 18 17.80 35.12 -59.55
CA PRO A 18 17.13 34.58 -58.37
C PRO A 18 18.09 33.95 -57.35
N ASN A 19 19.33 33.64 -57.76
CA ASN A 19 20.39 33.14 -56.90
C ASN A 19 21.25 34.25 -56.25
N GLN A 20 21.04 35.53 -56.62
CA GLN A 20 21.67 36.67 -55.95
C GLN A 20 20.74 37.21 -54.86
N SER A 21 20.99 36.77 -53.63
CA SER A 21 20.47 37.39 -52.41
C SER A 21 21.42 38.52 -51.99
N GLY A 22 21.32 39.68 -52.64
CA GLY A 22 22.23 40.82 -52.44
C GLY A 22 21.57 42.05 -51.80
N SER A 23 22.39 42.82 -51.09
CA SER A 23 22.03 44.07 -50.43
C SER A 23 22.80 45.25 -51.00
N VAL A 24 22.10 46.33 -51.36
CA VAL A 24 22.73 47.62 -51.69
C VAL A 24 22.70 48.47 -50.43
N VAL A 25 23.87 48.86 -49.93
CA VAL A 25 24.00 49.69 -48.72
C VAL A 25 24.87 50.88 -49.02
N THR A 26 24.42 52.05 -48.57
CA THR A 26 25.24 53.26 -48.60
C THR A 26 26.09 53.30 -47.33
N VAL A 27 27.40 53.21 -47.50
CA VAL A 27 28.36 53.30 -46.41
C VAL A 27 28.96 54.70 -46.38
N SER A 28 29.14 55.25 -45.17
CA SER A 28 29.94 56.45 -44.99
C SER A 28 31.13 56.16 -44.08
N PHE A 29 32.22 56.86 -44.35
CA PHE A 29 33.41 56.80 -43.55
C PHE A 29 33.45 58.01 -42.61
N THR A 30 34.07 57.86 -41.44
CA THR A 30 34.19 58.95 -40.45
C THR A 30 34.89 60.20 -40.98
N ASP A 31 35.60 60.12 -42.09
CA ASP A 31 36.28 61.22 -42.77
C ASP A 31 35.39 61.97 -43.78
N GLY A 32 34.10 61.65 -43.85
CA GLY A 32 33.13 62.33 -44.71
C GLY A 32 33.04 61.76 -46.13
N VAL A 33 33.82 60.73 -46.47
CA VAL A 33 33.68 60.02 -47.74
C VAL A 33 32.43 59.13 -47.68
N SER A 34 31.55 59.25 -48.67
CA SER A 34 30.38 58.37 -48.83
C SER A 34 30.44 57.64 -50.16
N GLY A 35 29.93 56.39 -50.18
CA GLY A 35 29.91 55.56 -51.37
C GLY A 35 28.80 54.52 -51.30
N VAL A 36 28.33 54.09 -52.47
CA VAL A 36 27.39 52.98 -52.59
C VAL A 36 28.20 51.70 -52.77
N ALA A 37 27.96 50.72 -51.91
CA ALA A 37 28.56 49.40 -52.02
C ALA A 37 27.47 48.33 -52.12
N THR A 38 27.70 47.34 -52.98
CA THR A 38 26.81 46.18 -53.13
C THR A 38 27.46 44.98 -52.51
N PHE A 39 26.75 44.31 -51.59
CA PHE A 39 27.21 43.11 -50.91
C PHE A 39 26.27 41.95 -51.22
N THR A 40 26.82 40.75 -51.42
CA THR A 40 26.01 39.53 -51.48
C THR A 40 26.07 38.88 -50.11
N LEU A 41 24.91 38.61 -49.50
CA LEU A 41 24.84 37.97 -48.19
C LEU A 41 24.80 36.44 -48.36
N GLU A 42 25.39 35.71 -47.41
CA GLU A 42 25.41 34.24 -47.43
C GLU A 42 24.02 33.63 -47.16
N LYS A 43 23.12 34.39 -46.53
CA LYS A 43 21.75 33.96 -46.23
C LYS A 43 20.77 34.99 -46.76
N ASP A 44 19.62 34.50 -47.21
CA ASP A 44 18.48 35.37 -47.48
C ASP A 44 17.95 35.94 -46.15
N VAL A 45 17.96 37.26 -46.05
CA VAL A 45 17.49 38.00 -44.87
C VAL A 45 16.27 38.86 -45.19
N THR A 46 15.67 38.76 -46.38
CA THR A 46 14.55 39.63 -46.78
C THR A 46 13.30 39.46 -45.91
N GLN A 47 13.21 38.34 -45.18
CA GLN A 47 12.12 38.03 -44.24
C GLN A 47 12.37 38.57 -42.82
N LEU A 48 13.57 39.07 -42.52
CA LEU A 48 13.91 39.63 -41.22
C LEU A 48 13.39 41.06 -41.09
N SER A 49 13.33 41.58 -39.86
CA SER A 49 13.07 43.00 -39.62
C SER A 49 14.16 43.89 -40.22
N GLU A 50 13.86 45.16 -40.46
CA GLU A 50 14.83 46.11 -41.06
C GLU A 50 16.11 46.22 -40.23
N ASP A 51 16.00 46.26 -38.90
CA ASP A 51 17.14 46.29 -37.98
C ASP A 51 18.00 45.02 -38.06
N GLU A 52 17.36 43.85 -38.21
CA GLU A 52 18.07 42.58 -38.37
C GLU A 52 18.75 42.46 -39.74
N GLN A 53 18.13 43.01 -40.80
CA GLN A 53 18.75 43.12 -42.13
C GLN A 53 19.99 44.02 -42.10
N VAL A 54 19.88 45.20 -41.46
CA VAL A 54 21.00 46.12 -41.24
C VAL A 54 22.14 45.40 -40.52
N LYS A 55 21.82 44.69 -39.43
CA LYS A 55 22.79 43.98 -38.62
C LYS A 55 23.47 42.85 -39.40
N ALA A 56 22.73 42.12 -40.23
CA ALA A 56 23.30 41.08 -41.09
C ALA A 56 24.29 41.65 -42.12
N VAL A 57 24.00 42.82 -42.70
CA VAL A 57 24.94 43.49 -43.61
C VAL A 57 26.17 44.01 -42.87
N GLN A 58 25.99 44.63 -41.70
CA GLN A 58 27.11 45.07 -40.87
C GLN A 58 28.03 43.90 -40.49
N ASP A 59 27.44 42.75 -40.13
CA ASP A 59 28.17 41.53 -39.79
C ASP A 59 28.95 40.97 -40.98
N ALA A 60 28.34 40.93 -42.17
CA ALA A 60 28.99 40.48 -43.40
C ALA A 60 30.18 41.36 -43.81
N ILE A 61 30.04 42.69 -43.68
CA ILE A 61 31.12 43.65 -43.94
C ILE A 61 32.24 43.48 -42.92
N TYR A 62 31.89 43.37 -41.63
CA TYR A 62 32.87 43.19 -40.57
C TYR A 62 33.65 41.88 -40.71
N LYS A 63 32.97 40.78 -41.04
CA LYS A 63 33.59 39.48 -41.40
C LYS A 63 34.56 39.61 -42.56
N GLY A 64 34.20 40.35 -43.61
CA GLY A 64 35.03 40.54 -44.80
C GLY A 64 36.30 41.37 -44.54
N LEU A 65 36.17 42.46 -43.76
CA LEU A 65 37.29 43.38 -43.48
C LEU A 65 38.20 42.90 -42.34
N TYR A 66 37.65 42.18 -41.37
CA TYR A 66 38.32 41.81 -40.12
C TYR A 66 38.20 40.32 -39.81
N SER A 67 38.37 39.46 -40.81
CA SER A 67 38.12 38.01 -40.72
C SER A 67 38.76 37.34 -39.49
N GLY A 68 40.04 37.60 -39.19
CA GLY A 68 40.71 37.04 -38.01
C GLY A 68 40.12 37.51 -36.67
N LYS A 69 39.78 38.80 -36.57
CA LYS A 69 39.15 39.37 -35.36
C LYS A 69 37.73 38.86 -35.17
N TYR A 70 36.97 38.75 -36.26
CA TYR A 70 35.62 38.20 -36.27
C TYR A 70 35.58 36.74 -35.81
N GLN A 71 36.50 35.90 -36.28
CA GLN A 71 36.60 34.50 -35.83
C GLN A 71 36.92 34.40 -34.33
N ASN A 72 37.80 35.25 -33.81
CA ASN A 72 38.12 35.28 -32.39
C ASN A 72 36.92 35.74 -31.54
N GLU A 73 36.21 36.80 -31.94
CA GLU A 73 35.03 37.29 -31.22
C GLU A 73 33.88 36.25 -31.25
N LEU A 74 33.73 35.49 -32.35
CA LEU A 74 32.80 34.37 -32.42
C LEU A 74 33.19 33.24 -31.46
N LEU A 75 34.48 32.90 -31.41
CA LEU A 75 35.01 31.88 -30.51
C LEU A 75 34.82 32.26 -29.04
N GLU A 76 35.12 33.52 -28.67
CA GLU A 76 34.91 34.04 -27.31
C GLU A 76 33.43 34.00 -26.90
N LYS A 77 32.51 34.40 -27.80
CA LYS A 77 31.06 34.29 -27.53
C LYS A 77 30.62 32.84 -27.36
N ALA A 78 31.13 31.94 -28.20
CA ALA A 78 30.84 30.51 -28.08
C ALA A 78 31.37 29.94 -26.75
N GLN A 79 32.57 30.33 -26.33
CA GLN A 79 33.16 29.95 -25.05
C GLN A 79 32.33 30.46 -23.87
N GLN A 80 31.93 31.74 -23.86
CA GLN A 80 31.06 32.29 -22.82
C GLN A 80 29.72 31.57 -22.74
N GLN A 81 29.14 31.21 -23.89
CA GLN A 81 27.89 30.44 -23.92
C GLN A 81 28.08 29.03 -23.35
N VAL A 82 29.20 28.38 -23.64
CA VAL A 82 29.57 27.08 -23.07
C VAL A 82 29.73 27.18 -21.55
N GLU A 83 30.47 28.17 -21.04
CA GLU A 83 30.66 28.38 -19.60
C GLU A 83 29.34 28.64 -18.87
N THR A 84 28.48 29.48 -19.45
CA THR A 84 27.14 29.78 -18.90
C THR A 84 26.29 28.51 -18.84
N THR A 85 26.33 27.70 -19.90
CA THR A 85 25.59 26.44 -19.99
C THR A 85 26.12 25.42 -18.97
N GLN A 86 27.44 25.29 -18.83
CA GLN A 86 28.07 24.40 -17.84
C GLN A 86 27.70 24.79 -16.42
N LYS A 87 27.69 26.08 -16.10
CA LYS A 87 27.24 26.57 -14.79
C LYS A 87 25.78 26.20 -14.52
N ALA A 88 24.89 26.43 -15.50
CA ALA A 88 23.48 26.08 -15.38
C ALA A 88 23.25 24.58 -15.17
N VAL A 89 24.01 23.73 -15.89
CA VAL A 89 23.99 22.27 -15.71
C VAL A 89 24.44 21.88 -14.29
N SER A 90 25.56 22.43 -13.81
CA SER A 90 26.04 22.19 -12.44
C SER A 90 25.02 22.62 -11.37
N ASP A 91 24.38 23.77 -11.55
CA ASP A 91 23.38 24.28 -10.60
C ASP A 91 22.10 23.41 -10.61
N PHE A 92 21.71 22.89 -11.78
CA PHE A 92 20.63 21.92 -11.92
C PHE A 92 20.98 20.58 -11.24
N GLU A 93 22.18 20.04 -11.46
CA GLU A 93 22.67 18.81 -10.82
C GLU A 93 22.60 18.90 -9.29
N LYS A 94 23.05 20.02 -8.70
CA LYS A 94 22.96 20.26 -7.24
C LYS A 94 21.52 20.30 -6.74
N SER A 95 20.62 20.88 -7.52
CA SER A 95 19.20 20.96 -7.18
C SER A 95 18.55 19.58 -7.24
N VAL A 96 18.92 18.75 -8.21
CA VAL A 96 18.49 17.35 -8.32
C VAL A 96 18.97 16.51 -7.13
N ASP A 97 20.23 16.68 -6.70
CA ASP A 97 20.77 15.95 -5.55
C ASP A 97 20.09 16.34 -4.23
N THR A 98 19.79 17.63 -4.04
CA THR A 98 19.04 18.12 -2.86
C THR A 98 17.62 17.56 -2.83
N ILE A 99 16.93 17.51 -3.98
CA ILE A 99 15.57 16.95 -4.09
C ILE A 99 15.58 15.44 -3.80
N LYS A 100 16.60 14.71 -4.28
CA LYS A 100 16.76 13.27 -3.98
C LYS A 100 17.00 13.01 -2.49
N SER A 101 17.67 13.89 -1.76
CA SER A 101 17.93 13.64 -0.34
C SER A 101 16.74 13.98 0.55
N ASP A 102 16.16 15.17 0.37
CA ASP A 102 15.29 15.73 1.42
C ASP A 102 13.85 15.21 1.31
N ALA A 103 13.30 15.15 0.09
CA ALA A 103 11.95 14.61 -0.12
C ALA A 103 11.92 13.10 0.15
N ILE A 104 12.94 12.35 -0.27
CA ILE A 104 13.04 10.90 0.00
C ILE A 104 13.26 10.65 1.50
N LYS A 105 14.04 11.49 2.18
CA LYS A 105 14.22 11.39 3.63
C LYS A 105 12.91 11.68 4.38
N ALA A 106 12.18 12.74 4.00
CA ALA A 106 10.90 13.07 4.60
C ALA A 106 9.89 11.91 4.45
N VAL A 107 9.77 11.34 3.24
CA VAL A 107 8.91 10.17 2.98
C VAL A 107 9.37 8.96 3.80
N ARG A 108 10.68 8.72 3.93
CA ARG A 108 11.22 7.63 4.76
C ARG A 108 10.89 7.82 6.23
N ASP A 109 11.03 9.04 6.75
CA ASP A 109 10.75 9.37 8.14
C ASP A 109 9.25 9.19 8.45
N GLU A 110 8.36 9.60 7.54
CA GLU A 110 6.91 9.37 7.65
C GLU A 110 6.55 7.88 7.62
N ILE A 111 7.15 7.10 6.72
CA ILE A 111 6.97 5.64 6.67
C ILE A 111 7.43 4.99 7.98
N ASN A 112 8.60 5.37 8.51
CA ASN A 112 9.11 4.82 9.77
C ASN A 112 8.16 5.14 10.93
N GLN A 113 7.65 6.37 11.01
CA GLN A 113 6.69 6.76 12.03
C GLN A 113 5.39 5.93 11.95
N LEU A 114 4.87 5.71 10.75
CA LEU A 114 3.67 4.88 10.53
C LEU A 114 3.93 3.41 10.92
N VAL A 115 5.11 2.87 10.58
CA VAL A 115 5.52 1.51 10.96
C VAL A 115 5.61 1.37 12.49
N ASP A 116 6.18 2.35 13.18
CA ASP A 116 6.29 2.35 14.65
C ASP A 116 4.90 2.38 15.31
N GLN A 117 4.00 3.24 14.81
CA GLN A 117 2.62 3.32 15.29
C GLN A 117 1.87 1.99 15.09
N ALA A 118 1.97 1.40 13.91
CA ALA A 118 1.35 0.13 13.60
C ALA A 118 1.91 -1.01 14.47
N THR A 119 3.23 -1.03 14.70
CA THR A 119 3.90 -2.02 15.54
C THR A 119 3.47 -1.89 17.01
N ALA A 120 3.39 -0.68 17.54
CA ALA A 120 2.92 -0.43 18.90
C ALA A 120 1.44 -0.85 19.08
N ALA A 121 0.59 -0.53 18.11
CA ALA A 121 -0.82 -0.92 18.11
C ALA A 121 -0.98 -2.46 18.05
N LEU A 122 -0.21 -3.12 17.19
CA LEU A 122 -0.22 -4.58 17.08
C LEU A 122 0.27 -5.25 18.37
N THR A 123 1.37 -4.76 18.93
CA THR A 123 1.94 -5.28 20.19
C THR A 123 0.93 -5.17 21.33
N LYS A 124 0.20 -4.06 21.43
CA LYS A 124 -0.88 -3.88 22.40
C LYS A 124 -2.01 -4.90 22.20
N ARG A 125 -2.43 -5.15 20.96
CA ARG A 125 -3.47 -6.15 20.66
C ARG A 125 -3.01 -7.56 20.99
N VAL A 126 -1.76 -7.91 20.66
CA VAL A 126 -1.17 -9.22 20.98
C VAL A 126 -1.16 -9.43 22.49
N SER A 127 -0.72 -8.46 23.28
CA SER A 127 -0.71 -8.60 24.75
C SER A 127 -2.12 -8.70 25.35
N THR A 128 -3.10 -8.00 24.79
CA THR A 128 -4.52 -8.18 25.15
C THR A 128 -4.99 -9.60 24.85
N VAL A 129 -4.74 -10.12 23.65
CA VAL A 129 -5.12 -11.49 23.27
C VAL A 129 -4.41 -12.54 24.12
N GLU A 130 -3.14 -12.36 24.45
CA GLU A 130 -2.41 -13.25 25.37
C GLU A 130 -3.03 -13.25 26.76
N THR A 131 -3.45 -12.08 27.25
CA THR A 131 -4.14 -11.94 28.54
C THR A 131 -5.49 -12.64 28.51
N GLU A 132 -6.31 -12.37 27.49
CA GLU A 132 -7.62 -13.01 27.30
C GLU A 132 -7.46 -14.54 27.17
N THR A 133 -6.49 -15.00 26.40
CA THR A 133 -6.20 -16.43 26.22
C THR A 133 -5.73 -17.07 27.53
N SER A 134 -4.93 -16.38 28.34
CA SER A 134 -4.49 -16.84 29.66
C SER A 134 -5.68 -16.95 30.63
N VAL A 135 -6.58 -15.95 30.62
CA VAL A 135 -7.83 -15.97 31.38
C VAL A 135 -8.71 -17.14 30.93
N LEU A 136 -8.91 -17.32 29.63
CA LEU A 136 -9.66 -18.43 29.05
C LEU A 136 -9.04 -19.79 29.41
N LYS A 137 -7.71 -19.93 29.33
CA LYS A 137 -7.00 -21.15 29.76
C LYS A 137 -7.19 -21.44 31.25
N LYS A 138 -7.23 -20.43 32.11
CA LYS A 138 -7.56 -20.60 33.54
C LYS A 138 -9.02 -21.00 33.75
N ILE A 139 -9.93 -20.43 32.96
CA ILE A 139 -11.37 -20.77 32.97
C ILE A 139 -11.58 -22.22 32.50
N ILE A 140 -10.81 -22.68 31.50
CA ILE A 140 -10.91 -24.02 30.92
C ILE A 140 -10.21 -25.07 31.81
N ASN A 141 -9.01 -24.77 32.34
CA ASN A 141 -8.23 -25.72 33.14
C ASN A 141 -8.69 -25.84 34.60
N ALA A 142 -9.54 -24.93 35.09
CA ALA A 142 -10.12 -25.04 36.42
C ALA A 142 -11.56 -25.56 36.30
N ASN A 143 -11.80 -26.80 36.77
CA ASN A 143 -13.11 -27.43 36.93
C ASN A 143 -14.04 -26.72 37.95
N ASN A 144 -14.10 -25.40 37.97
CA ASN A 144 -15.03 -24.62 38.79
C ASN A 144 -15.33 -23.26 38.15
N LEU A 145 -16.12 -23.26 37.07
CA LEU A 145 -16.82 -22.05 36.63
C LEU A 145 -17.70 -21.55 37.78
N SER A 146 -17.49 -20.32 38.26
CA SER A 146 -18.40 -19.69 39.21
C SER A 146 -19.78 -19.49 38.55
N LYS A 147 -20.85 -19.37 39.36
CA LYS A 147 -22.20 -19.09 38.82
C LYS A 147 -22.23 -17.85 37.94
N ASP A 148 -21.42 -16.85 38.26
CA ASP A 148 -21.34 -15.59 37.51
C ASP A 148 -20.65 -15.77 36.15
N GLN A 149 -19.67 -16.66 36.05
CA GLN A 149 -18.96 -16.96 34.80
C GLN A 149 -19.79 -17.84 33.86
N LYS A 150 -20.62 -18.75 34.40
CA LYS A 150 -21.62 -19.48 33.60
C LYS A 150 -22.66 -18.51 33.03
N LYS A 151 -23.08 -17.53 33.84
CA LYS A 151 -24.03 -16.50 33.45
C LYS A 151 -23.51 -15.61 32.32
N GLU A 152 -22.24 -15.22 32.33
CA GLU A 152 -21.64 -14.39 31.26
C GLU A 152 -21.57 -15.13 29.91
N ILE A 153 -21.37 -16.45 29.92
CA ILE A 153 -21.43 -17.30 28.72
C ILE A 153 -22.88 -17.48 28.24
N GLU A 154 -23.83 -17.62 29.17
CA GLU A 154 -25.28 -17.65 28.89
C GLU A 154 -25.81 -16.29 28.38
N GLU A 155 -25.17 -15.18 28.71
CA GLU A 155 -25.56 -13.85 28.22
C GLU A 155 -25.06 -13.58 26.78
N LYS A 156 -24.09 -14.35 26.28
CA LYS A 156 -23.53 -14.19 24.92
C LYS A 156 -24.50 -14.62 23.81
N TYR A 157 -25.39 -15.57 24.09
CA TYR A 157 -26.37 -16.05 23.12
C TYR A 157 -27.79 -15.75 23.61
N PRO A 158 -28.71 -15.36 22.72
CA PRO A 158 -30.07 -15.06 23.12
C PRO A 158 -30.75 -16.31 23.68
N ASN A 159 -31.51 -16.14 24.77
CA ASN A 159 -32.40 -17.19 25.26
C ASN A 159 -33.49 -17.48 24.21
N TRP A 160 -33.84 -18.75 24.06
CA TRP A 160 -34.94 -19.16 23.20
C TRP A 160 -36.24 -18.49 23.64
N GLN A 161 -36.98 -17.96 22.68
CA GLN A 161 -38.31 -17.39 22.88
C GLN A 161 -39.24 -17.86 21.77
N PRO A 162 -40.54 -18.05 22.05
CA PRO A 162 -41.53 -18.35 21.02
C PRO A 162 -41.78 -17.12 20.14
N SER A 163 -42.24 -17.35 18.90
CA SER A 163 -42.57 -16.33 17.90
C SER A 163 -41.39 -15.48 17.42
N ILE A 164 -40.17 -15.98 17.53
CA ILE A 164 -38.95 -15.34 17.01
C ILE A 164 -38.56 -16.02 15.69
N GLN A 165 -38.22 -15.21 14.69
CA GLN A 165 -37.61 -15.71 13.47
C GLN A 165 -36.13 -16.02 13.74
N TYR A 166 -35.76 -17.30 13.71
CA TYR A 166 -34.38 -17.76 13.79
C TYR A 166 -33.85 -18.14 12.41
N SER A 167 -32.56 -17.91 12.20
CA SER A 167 -31.83 -18.32 11.00
C SER A 167 -30.93 -19.51 11.31
N ALA A 168 -30.82 -20.44 10.36
CA ALA A 168 -29.92 -21.57 10.40
C ALA A 168 -28.48 -21.13 10.71
N GLY A 169 -27.79 -21.92 11.54
CA GLY A 169 -26.43 -21.64 12.04
C GLY A 169 -26.38 -20.69 13.24
N SER A 170 -27.49 -20.08 13.66
CA SER A 170 -27.53 -19.30 14.91
C SER A 170 -27.45 -20.21 16.14
N VAL A 171 -26.96 -19.69 17.27
CA VAL A 171 -26.90 -20.40 18.55
C VAL A 171 -27.80 -19.70 19.57
N ILE A 172 -28.57 -20.49 20.30
CA ILE A 172 -29.53 -20.04 21.32
C ILE A 172 -29.33 -20.82 22.63
N ASN A 173 -29.71 -20.18 23.74
CA ASN A 173 -29.74 -20.81 25.05
C ASN A 173 -31.15 -21.31 25.40
N TYR A 174 -31.27 -22.56 25.86
CA TYR A 174 -32.53 -23.12 26.34
C TYR A 174 -32.28 -24.08 27.50
N ASN A 175 -32.91 -23.85 28.66
CA ASN A 175 -32.76 -24.65 29.87
C ASN A 175 -31.29 -24.91 30.29
N GLY A 176 -30.41 -23.90 30.17
CA GLY A 176 -29.00 -24.00 30.53
C GLY A 176 -28.13 -24.79 29.53
N LYS A 177 -28.66 -25.08 28.34
CA LYS A 177 -27.96 -25.75 27.24
C LYS A 177 -27.93 -24.88 26.00
N GLN A 178 -26.95 -25.10 25.14
CA GLN A 178 -26.82 -24.42 23.86
C GLN A 178 -27.34 -25.29 22.72
N TYR A 179 -28.09 -24.67 21.81
CA TYR A 179 -28.61 -25.32 20.62
C TYR A 179 -28.26 -24.53 19.38
N GLU A 180 -27.77 -25.22 18.36
CA GLU A 180 -27.61 -24.68 17.00
C GLU A 180 -28.94 -24.82 16.24
N ILE A 181 -29.35 -23.76 15.56
CA ILE A 181 -30.52 -23.76 14.67
C ILE A 181 -30.15 -24.47 13.36
N LEU A 182 -30.88 -25.52 13.00
CA LEU A 182 -30.60 -26.33 11.81
C LEU A 182 -31.26 -25.79 10.53
N SER A 183 -32.36 -25.05 10.66
CA SER A 183 -33.13 -24.52 9.53
C SER A 183 -33.82 -23.21 9.90
N ASP A 184 -34.00 -22.31 8.93
CA ASP A 184 -34.73 -21.05 9.11
C ASP A 184 -36.19 -21.32 9.51
N HIS A 185 -36.63 -20.76 10.62
CA HIS A 185 -38.02 -20.94 11.08
C HIS A 185 -38.44 -19.84 12.06
N THR A 186 -39.75 -19.66 12.20
CA THR A 186 -40.32 -18.94 13.35
C THR A 186 -40.56 -19.94 14.48
N SER A 187 -39.98 -19.70 15.66
CA SER A 187 -40.16 -20.57 16.83
C SER A 187 -41.62 -20.62 17.28
N GLN A 188 -42.06 -21.78 17.79
CA GLN A 188 -43.41 -22.00 18.32
C GLN A 188 -43.33 -22.56 19.74
N ALA A 189 -44.35 -22.32 20.55
CA ALA A 189 -44.39 -22.82 21.94
C ALA A 189 -44.30 -24.36 22.04
N THR A 190 -44.69 -25.08 20.98
CA THR A 190 -44.63 -26.54 20.87
C THR A 190 -43.32 -27.04 20.24
N TRP A 191 -42.48 -26.15 19.70
CA TRP A 191 -41.21 -26.48 19.06
C TRP A 191 -40.05 -26.12 19.98
N LEU A 192 -39.97 -26.83 21.10
CA LEU A 192 -38.92 -26.60 22.09
C LEU A 192 -37.57 -27.16 21.58
N PRO A 193 -36.44 -26.50 21.89
CA PRO A 193 -35.11 -26.95 21.45
C PRO A 193 -34.74 -28.38 21.84
N ASP A 194 -35.17 -28.84 23.00
CA ASP A 194 -34.94 -30.20 23.50
C ASP A 194 -35.95 -31.24 22.96
N GLN A 195 -37.03 -30.81 22.31
CA GLN A 195 -38.09 -31.68 21.81
C GLN A 195 -38.20 -31.72 20.28
N THR A 196 -37.47 -30.85 19.58
CA THR A 196 -37.56 -30.72 18.11
C THR A 196 -36.20 -30.89 17.42
N PRO A 197 -35.62 -32.11 17.40
CA PRO A 197 -34.28 -32.35 16.86
C PRO A 197 -34.11 -32.02 15.36
N SER A 198 -35.21 -31.89 14.62
CA SER A 198 -35.20 -31.48 13.21
C SER A 198 -34.91 -29.98 13.02
N LEU A 199 -35.14 -29.15 14.04
CA LEU A 199 -34.92 -27.71 14.01
C LEU A 199 -33.73 -27.27 14.87
N TYR A 200 -33.38 -28.07 15.89
CA TYR A 200 -32.38 -27.72 16.89
C TYR A 200 -31.43 -28.88 17.12
N LYS A 201 -30.13 -28.57 17.18
CA LYS A 201 -29.10 -29.52 17.57
C LYS A 201 -28.48 -29.07 18.87
N GLU A 202 -28.64 -29.88 19.93
CA GLU A 202 -27.93 -29.65 21.18
C GLU A 202 -26.42 -29.66 20.88
N LEU A 203 -25.76 -28.54 21.17
CA LEU A 203 -24.31 -28.46 21.14
C LEU A 203 -23.81 -29.13 22.42
N LYS A 204 -23.71 -30.46 22.37
CA LYS A 204 -22.91 -31.21 23.33
C LYS A 204 -21.48 -30.72 23.16
N SER A 205 -21.01 -29.93 24.12
CA SER A 205 -19.72 -29.27 24.10
C SER A 205 -18.59 -30.29 24.25
N ASP A 206 -18.33 -31.02 23.17
CA ASP A 206 -17.17 -31.90 23.04
C ASP A 206 -16.17 -31.31 22.02
N LYS A 207 -16.56 -30.27 21.26
CA LYS A 207 -15.66 -29.51 20.38
C LYS A 207 -16.03 -28.02 20.31
N LEU A 208 -15.03 -27.16 20.42
CA LEU A 208 -15.11 -25.71 20.19
C LEU A 208 -15.16 -25.41 18.68
N ALA A 209 -15.60 -24.20 18.33
CA ALA A 209 -15.80 -23.76 16.95
C ALA A 209 -14.53 -23.74 16.08
N ASP A 210 -13.34 -23.82 16.69
CA ASP A 210 -12.04 -23.91 16.02
C ASP A 210 -11.53 -25.36 15.85
N GLY A 211 -12.34 -26.35 16.23
CA GLY A 211 -11.99 -27.78 16.18
C GLY A 211 -11.29 -28.30 17.43
N THR A 212 -11.09 -27.46 18.46
CA THR A 212 -10.48 -27.88 19.73
C THR A 212 -11.45 -28.78 20.50
N GLU A 213 -11.01 -30.01 20.79
CA GLU A 213 -11.79 -31.01 21.53
C GLU A 213 -11.82 -30.67 23.03
N VAL A 214 -13.02 -30.56 23.60
CA VAL A 214 -13.23 -30.31 25.03
C VAL A 214 -13.22 -31.65 25.74
N ILE A 215 -12.10 -31.94 26.41
CA ILE A 215 -11.89 -33.21 27.12
C ILE A 215 -12.46 -33.07 28.53
N LYS A 216 -13.52 -33.82 28.84
CA LYS A 216 -14.18 -33.81 30.16
C LYS A 216 -13.43 -34.69 31.15
N ASP A 217 -13.51 -34.37 32.44
CA ASP A 217 -13.04 -35.28 33.49
C ASP A 217 -13.73 -36.65 33.38
N TRP A 218 -12.98 -37.72 33.62
CA TRP A 218 -13.55 -39.05 33.70
C TRP A 218 -14.52 -39.12 34.87
N VAL A 219 -15.74 -39.56 34.57
CA VAL A 219 -16.80 -39.87 35.54
C VAL A 219 -17.14 -41.34 35.43
N GLN A 220 -17.31 -42.02 36.58
CA GLN A 220 -17.75 -43.41 36.65
C GLN A 220 -19.13 -43.57 36.00
N PRO A 221 -19.27 -44.36 34.92
CA PRO A 221 -20.56 -44.61 34.29
C PRO A 221 -21.55 -45.30 35.24
N THR A 222 -22.83 -44.97 35.10
CA THR A 222 -23.95 -45.48 35.90
C THR A 222 -24.82 -46.47 35.13
N GLY A 223 -24.65 -46.59 33.81
CA GLY A 223 -25.32 -47.57 32.97
C GLY A 223 -24.83 -47.58 31.53
N ALA A 224 -25.58 -48.22 30.62
CA ALA A 224 -25.18 -48.33 29.21
C ALA A 224 -25.24 -47.00 28.42
N HIS A 225 -25.83 -45.95 29.00
CA HIS A 225 -26.09 -44.68 28.33
C HIS A 225 -24.99 -43.63 28.54
N ASP A 226 -24.06 -43.88 29.46
CA ASP A 226 -22.97 -42.99 29.85
C ASP A 226 -21.59 -43.68 29.84
N VAL A 227 -21.48 -44.80 29.11
CA VAL A 227 -20.21 -45.50 28.86
C VAL A 227 -19.35 -44.78 27.82
N TYR A 228 -18.02 -44.93 27.93
CA TYR A 228 -17.09 -44.38 26.94
C TYR A 228 -16.83 -45.41 25.84
N ASN A 229 -16.90 -45.00 24.57
CA ASN A 229 -16.61 -45.86 23.44
C ASN A 229 -15.20 -45.65 22.89
N THR A 230 -14.78 -46.51 21.97
CA THR A 230 -13.45 -46.41 21.36
C THR A 230 -13.27 -45.02 20.73
N GLY A 231 -12.18 -44.34 21.10
CA GLY A 231 -11.86 -43.00 20.61
C GLY A 231 -12.28 -41.86 21.54
N ASP A 232 -13.20 -42.09 22.48
CA ASP A 232 -13.61 -41.07 23.46
C ASP A 232 -12.43 -40.67 24.35
N LYS A 233 -12.35 -39.38 24.69
CA LYS A 233 -11.27 -38.84 25.52
C LYS A 233 -11.78 -38.31 26.85
N VAL A 234 -11.00 -38.57 27.90
CA VAL A 234 -11.27 -38.09 29.26
C VAL A 234 -10.01 -37.53 29.89
N ALA A 235 -10.17 -36.59 30.82
CA ALA A 235 -9.13 -36.13 31.71
C ALA A 235 -9.19 -36.96 33.02
N PHE A 236 -8.07 -37.53 33.44
CA PHE A 236 -7.97 -38.31 34.66
C PHE A 236 -6.61 -38.08 35.30
N GLU A 237 -6.60 -37.68 36.58
CA GLU A 237 -5.38 -37.41 37.37
C GLU A 237 -4.38 -36.47 36.68
N GLY A 238 -4.88 -35.42 36.02
CA GLY A 238 -4.06 -34.40 35.35
C GLY A 238 -3.48 -34.82 34.00
N LYS A 239 -3.90 -35.96 33.46
CA LYS A 239 -3.53 -36.48 32.13
C LYS A 239 -4.76 -36.72 31.28
N VAL A 240 -4.56 -36.81 29.96
CA VAL A 240 -5.62 -37.11 29.00
C VAL A 240 -5.50 -38.55 28.55
N TYR A 241 -6.61 -39.28 28.53
CA TYR A 241 -6.69 -40.66 28.08
C TYR A 241 -7.75 -40.82 26.99
N ARG A 242 -7.44 -41.62 25.98
CA ARG A 242 -8.35 -42.05 24.92
C ARG A 242 -8.79 -43.49 25.16
N SER A 243 -10.09 -43.77 25.17
CA SER A 243 -10.62 -45.13 25.31
C SER A 243 -10.26 -45.97 24.09
N LEU A 244 -9.85 -47.21 24.32
CA LEU A 244 -9.46 -48.17 23.28
C LEU A 244 -10.53 -49.22 23.02
N ILE A 245 -11.60 -49.23 23.81
CA ILE A 245 -12.67 -50.22 23.75
C ILE A 245 -14.04 -49.55 23.78
N ASP A 246 -15.02 -50.22 23.18
CA ASP A 246 -16.42 -49.81 23.25
C ASP A 246 -17.04 -50.19 24.60
N SER A 247 -18.00 -49.38 25.04
CA SER A 247 -18.69 -49.57 26.33
C SER A 247 -17.75 -49.66 27.54
N ASN A 248 -16.68 -48.86 27.54
CA ASN A 248 -15.72 -48.76 28.62
C ASN A 248 -16.33 -48.09 29.87
N THR A 249 -16.40 -48.86 30.96
CA THR A 249 -16.92 -48.42 32.27
C THR A 249 -15.83 -48.23 33.32
N PHE A 250 -14.57 -48.47 32.98
CA PHE A 250 -13.45 -48.48 33.94
C PHE A 250 -12.63 -47.19 33.82
N SER A 251 -12.07 -46.70 34.93
CA SER A 251 -11.13 -45.58 34.90
C SER A 251 -9.78 -46.00 34.29
N PRO A 252 -8.97 -45.03 33.82
CA PRO A 252 -7.60 -45.30 33.37
C PRO A 252 -6.71 -46.01 34.40
N SER A 253 -6.95 -45.80 35.71
CA SER A 253 -6.24 -46.53 36.76
C SER A 253 -6.82 -47.92 37.06
N ALA A 254 -8.14 -48.09 36.96
CA ALA A 254 -8.80 -49.37 37.22
C ALA A 254 -8.58 -50.38 36.10
N TYR A 255 -8.49 -49.93 34.84
CA TYR A 255 -8.19 -50.79 33.71
C TYR A 255 -7.32 -50.07 32.66
N PRO A 256 -5.99 -49.96 32.90
CA PRO A 256 -5.08 -49.25 32.00
C PRO A 256 -5.08 -49.78 30.57
N GLY A 257 -5.33 -51.07 30.36
CA GLY A 257 -5.38 -51.69 29.01
C GLY A 257 -6.54 -51.20 28.14
N GLY A 258 -7.57 -50.57 28.72
CA GLY A 258 -8.69 -49.97 28.00
C GLY A 258 -8.45 -48.52 27.59
N TRP A 259 -7.28 -47.94 27.90
CA TRP A 259 -7.00 -46.52 27.74
C TRP A 259 -5.59 -46.28 27.16
N GLU A 260 -5.45 -45.23 26.37
CA GLU A 260 -4.17 -44.74 25.87
C GLU A 260 -3.94 -43.30 26.32
N GLU A 261 -2.85 -43.04 27.03
CA GLU A 261 -2.47 -41.67 27.41
C GLU A 261 -2.12 -40.86 26.15
N VAL A 262 -2.84 -39.75 25.94
CA VAL A 262 -2.61 -38.83 24.82
C VAL A 262 -1.66 -37.73 25.31
N LYS A 263 -0.49 -37.65 24.67
CA LYS A 263 0.50 -36.60 24.93
C LYS A 263 0.19 -35.30 24.20
#